data_AF-A0A7W7IV52-F1
#
_entry.id   AF-A0A7W7IV52-F1
#
_cell.length_a   1.000
_cell.length_b   1.000
_cell.length_c   1.000
_cell.angle_alpha   90.00
_cell.angle_beta   90.00
_cell.angle_gamma   90.00
#
_symmetry.space_group_name_H-M   'P 1'
#
loop_
_entity.id
_entity.type
_entity.pdbx_description
1 polymer ?
#
loop_
_entity_poly.entity_id
_entity_poly.type
_entity_poly.pdbx_seq_one_letter_code
_entity_poly.pdbx_strand_id
1 'polypeptide(L)'
;MSKYKWTINLSIATPMILIGSIIISGGGHGFTDQLIVLFPWASVFLSLDVEFLFCFFALIQFPIYGLLYDKAFNKIKTLLVISIIHFLIAGLILFLKYR
;
A
#
# COMPACT_ATOMS: atom_id res chain seq x y z
N MET A 1 21.48 0.24 -15.22
CA MET A 1 20.32 0.45 -14.33
C MET A 1 20.51 -0.40 -13.08
N SER A 2 20.26 0.13 -11.88
CA SER A 2 20.34 -0.64 -10.64
C SER A 2 19.42 -1.87 -10.71
N LYS A 3 19.89 -3.00 -10.16
CA LYS A 3 19.13 -4.26 -10.04
C LYS A 3 17.83 -4.08 -9.24
N TYR A 4 17.75 -3.06 -8.40
CA TYR A 4 16.63 -2.78 -7.51
C TYR A 4 16.02 -1.39 -7.75
N LYS A 5 15.97 -0.96 -9.01
CA LYS A 5 15.51 0.39 -9.38
C LYS A 5 14.13 0.70 -8.81
N TRP A 6 13.14 -0.18 -8.98
CA TRP A 6 11.78 0.09 -8.52
C TRP A 6 11.63 -0.07 -7.01
N THR A 7 12.34 -1.02 -6.41
CA THR A 7 12.42 -1.17 -4.95
C THR A 7 12.91 0.12 -4.30
N ILE A 8 13.99 0.72 -4.81
CA ILE A 8 14.55 1.98 -4.30
C ILE A 8 13.57 3.13 -4.52
N ASN A 9 13.06 3.29 -5.76
CA ASN A 9 12.13 4.37 -6.08
C ASN A 9 10.87 4.32 -5.20
N LEU A 10 10.30 3.13 -5.00
CA LEU A 10 9.12 2.96 -4.14
C LEU A 10 9.47 3.13 -2.66
N SER A 11 10.65 2.73 -2.20
CA SER A 11 11.09 3.01 -0.83
C SER A 11 11.19 4.51 -0.53
N ILE A 12 11.61 5.32 -1.51
CA ILE A 12 11.67 6.78 -1.37
C ILE A 12 10.27 7.40 -1.50
N ALA A 13 9.46 6.93 -2.45
CA ALA A 13 8.13 7.49 -2.69
C ALA A 13 7.13 7.18 -1.56
N THR A 14 7.24 6.00 -0.94
CA THR A 14 6.24 5.53 0.03
C THR A 14 6.07 6.44 1.24
N PRO A 15 7.13 6.89 1.93
CA PRO A 15 6.99 7.86 3.01
C PRO A 15 6.26 9.14 2.58
N MET A 16 6.55 9.66 1.38
CA MET A 16 5.91 10.88 0.88
C MET A 16 4.41 10.65 0.60
N ILE A 17 4.07 9.52 -0.03
CA ILE A 17 2.67 9.13 -0.29
C ILE A 17 1.93 8.91 1.04
N LEU A 18 2.55 8.23 2.00
CA LEU A 18 1.96 7.95 3.30
C LEU A 18 1.68 9.25 4.06
N ILE A 19 2.67 10.13 4.20
CA ILE A 19 2.50 11.44 4.86
C ILE A 19 1.39 12.25 4.18
N GLY A 20 1.42 12.35 2.84
CA GLY A 20 0.39 13.05 2.08
C GLY A 20 -1.01 12.46 2.32
N SER A 21 -1.12 11.14 2.34
CA SER A 21 -2.40 10.45 2.57
C SER A 21 -2.95 10.64 3.99
N ILE A 22 -2.08 10.70 5.00
CA ILE A 22 -2.45 10.97 6.40
C ILE A 22 -2.95 12.42 6.53
N ILE A 23 -2.26 13.39 5.92
CA ILE A 23 -2.70 14.79 5.90
C ILE A 23 -4.08 14.92 5.26
N ILE A 24 -4.29 14.29 4.09
CA ILE A 24 -5.59 14.28 3.40
C ILE A 24 -6.67 13.62 4.26
N SER A 25 -6.33 12.59 5.03
CA SER A 25 -7.25 11.93 5.96
C SER A 25 -7.57 12.75 7.21
N GLY A 26 -7.11 14.00 7.34
CA GLY A 26 -7.33 14.82 8.53
C GLY A 26 -6.69 14.23 9.79
N GLY A 27 -5.55 13.54 9.65
CA GLY A 27 -4.86 12.88 10.76
C GLY A 27 -5.63 11.70 11.36
N GLY A 28 -6.45 11.01 10.56
CA GLY A 28 -7.25 9.85 10.99
C GLY A 28 -8.71 10.17 11.34
N HIS A 29 -9.10 11.45 11.39
CA HIS A 29 -10.48 11.87 11.68
C HIS A 29 -11.33 12.21 10.46
N GLY A 30 -10.72 12.26 9.27
CA GLY A 30 -11.39 12.52 8.00
C GLY A 30 -11.75 11.25 7.24
N PHE A 31 -12.03 11.39 5.95
CA PHE A 31 -12.24 10.26 5.04
C PHE A 31 -10.97 9.37 5.05
N THR A 32 -11.09 8.08 5.37
CA THR A 32 -9.94 7.15 5.44
C THR A 32 -9.90 6.14 4.30
N ASP A 33 -10.88 6.16 3.39
CA ASP A 33 -10.98 5.18 2.31
C ASP A 33 -9.80 5.28 1.35
N GLN A 34 -9.23 6.48 1.14
CA GLN A 34 -8.02 6.61 0.33
C GLN A 34 -6.83 5.88 0.96
N LEU A 35 -6.75 5.74 2.29
CA LEU A 35 -5.73 4.93 2.95
C LEU A 35 -5.93 3.45 2.64
N ILE A 36 -7.19 2.98 2.59
CA ILE A 36 -7.53 1.61 2.21
C ILE A 36 -7.17 1.34 0.75
N VAL A 37 -7.45 2.29 -0.15
CA VAL A 37 -7.13 2.15 -1.57
C VAL A 37 -5.63 2.18 -1.81
N LEU A 38 -4.87 3.04 -1.14
CA LEU A 38 -3.42 3.15 -1.34
C LEU A 38 -2.64 2.05 -0.60
N PHE A 39 -3.09 1.69 0.60
CA PHE A 39 -2.40 0.78 1.52
C PHE A 39 -3.31 -0.35 2.01
N PRO A 40 -3.89 -1.17 1.11
CA PRO A 40 -4.86 -2.19 1.50
C PRO A 40 -4.29 -3.21 2.48
N TRP A 41 -3.04 -3.64 2.34
CA TRP A 41 -2.45 -4.59 3.28
C TRP A 41 -2.25 -4.00 4.67
N ALA A 42 -1.82 -2.73 4.73
CA ALA A 42 -1.65 -2.04 6.00
C ALA A 42 -2.99 -1.72 6.66
N SER A 43 -4.02 -1.48 5.86
CA SER A 43 -5.34 -1.06 6.33
C SER A 43 -6.08 -2.12 7.12
N VAL A 44 -5.64 -3.37 7.09
CA VAL A 44 -6.10 -4.42 8.04
C VAL A 44 -5.87 -3.98 9.49
N PHE A 45 -4.79 -3.23 9.76
CA PHE A 45 -4.48 -2.73 11.10
C PHE A 45 -5.24 -1.47 11.49
N LEU A 46 -5.84 -0.74 10.53
CA LEU A 46 -6.75 0.37 10.83
C LEU A 46 -8.02 -0.16 11.51
N SER A 47 -8.55 -1.31 11.07
CA SER A 47 -9.72 -1.94 11.69
C SER A 47 -9.47 -2.45 13.12
N LEU A 48 -8.21 -2.51 13.56
CA LEU A 48 -7.82 -2.97 14.89
C LEU A 48 -7.37 -1.81 15.79
N ASP A 49 -7.51 -0.56 15.35
CA ASP A 49 -7.02 0.65 16.02
C ASP A 49 -5.52 0.60 16.38
N VAL A 50 -4.71 -0.11 15.57
CA VAL A 50 -3.26 -0.23 15.77
C VAL A 50 -2.50 0.63 14.75
N GLU A 51 -2.57 1.95 14.93
CA GLU A 51 -2.01 2.94 13.99
C GLU A 51 -0.52 2.74 13.68
N PHE A 52 0.28 2.40 14.68
CA PHE A 52 1.71 2.16 14.48
C PHE A 52 1.96 0.98 13.52
N LEU A 53 1.16 -0.09 13.62
CA LEU A 53 1.25 -1.22 12.70
C LEU A 53 0.79 -0.82 11.30
N PHE A 54 -0.26 -0.02 11.17
CA PHE A 54 -0.65 0.54 9.87
C PHE A 54 0.54 1.29 9.24
N CYS A 55 1.15 2.24 9.95
CA CYS A 55 2.30 2.99 9.43
C CYS A 55 3.48 2.08 9.03
N PHE A 56 3.82 1.11 9.87
CA PHE A 56 4.89 0.15 9.60
C PHE A 56 4.64 -0.66 8.33
N PHE A 57 3.46 -1.26 8.20
CA PHE A 57 3.12 -2.07 7.04
C PHE A 57 2.90 -1.24 5.78
N ALA A 58 2.39 -0.01 5.91
CA ALA A 58 2.23 0.92 4.79
C ALA A 58 3.59 1.30 4.18
N LEU A 59 4.60 1.55 5.04
CA LEU A 59 5.98 1.83 4.61
C LEU A 59 6.61 0.65 3.85
N ILE A 60 6.24 -0.57 4.17
CA ILE A 60 6.84 -1.79 3.60
C ILE A 60 6.11 -2.26 2.33
N GLN A 61 4.81 -1.95 2.20
CA GLN A 61 3.94 -2.47 1.14
C GLN A 61 4.50 -2.22 -0.27
N PHE A 62 4.77 -0.97 -0.64
CA PHE A 62 5.26 -0.64 -1.98
C PHE A 62 6.72 -1.07 -2.22
N PRO A 63 7.66 -1.00 -1.26
CA PRO A 63 8.96 -1.64 -1.40
C PRO A 63 8.87 -3.13 -1.75
N ILE A 64 7.95 -3.88 -1.13
CA ILE A 64 7.70 -5.28 -1.48
C ILE A 64 7.26 -5.40 -2.94
N TYR A 65 6.34 -4.56 -3.41
CA TYR A 65 5.92 -4.58 -4.82
C TYR A 65 7.09 -4.28 -5.77
N GLY A 66 7.93 -3.31 -5.41
CA GLY A 66 9.15 -3.00 -6.15
C GLY A 66 10.11 -4.18 -6.23
N LEU A 67 10.30 -4.88 -5.10
CA LEU A 67 11.16 -6.07 -5.03
C LEU A 67 10.65 -7.20 -5.91
N LEU A 68 9.34 -7.48 -5.84
CA LEU A 68 8.69 -8.49 -6.68
C LEU A 68 8.83 -8.13 -8.17
N TYR A 69 8.62 -6.87 -8.53
CA TYR A 69 8.74 -6.40 -9.90
C TYR A 69 10.18 -6.45 -10.42
N ASP A 70 11.16 -6.01 -9.63
CA ASP A 70 12.57 -5.99 -10.01
C ASP A 70 13.15 -7.40 -10.20
N LYS A 71 12.70 -8.37 -9.38
CA LYS A 71 13.12 -9.78 -9.48
C LYS A 71 12.28 -10.63 -10.42
N ALA A 72 11.21 -10.08 -11.00
CA ALA A 72 10.31 -10.84 -11.86
C ALA A 72 10.96 -11.28 -13.17
N PHE A 73 10.77 -12.55 -13.53
CA PHE A 73 11.08 -13.05 -14.87
C PHE A 73 10.16 -12.40 -15.92
N ASN A 74 8.86 -12.29 -15.62
CA ASN A 74 7.88 -11.60 -16.46
C ASN A 74 7.29 -10.40 -15.71
N LYS A 75 7.76 -9.20 -16.06
CA LYS A 75 7.39 -7.94 -15.41
C LYS A 75 5.91 -7.59 -15.58
N ILE A 76 5.34 -7.81 -16.77
CA ILE A 76 3.94 -7.49 -17.07
C ILE A 76 3.03 -8.40 -16.27
N LYS A 77 3.28 -9.72 -16.29
CA LYS A 77 2.49 -10.68 -15.52
C LYS A 77 2.57 -10.41 -14.02
N THR A 78 3.77 -10.08 -13.51
CA THR A 78 3.95 -9.77 -12.08
C THR A 78 3.21 -8.51 -11.69
N LEU A 79 3.28 -7.45 -12.50
CA LEU A 79 2.52 -6.22 -12.27
C LEU A 79 1.01 -6.50 -12.25
N LEU A 80 0.49 -7.27 -13.21
CA LEU A 80 -0.92 -7.66 -13.23
C LEU A 80 -1.33 -8.41 -11.97
N VAL A 81 -0.52 -9.38 -11.51
CA VAL A 81 -0.81 -10.14 -10.29
C VAL A 81 -0.79 -9.22 -9.06
N ILE A 82 0.21 -8.35 -8.92
CA ILE A 82 0.27 -7.37 -7.82
C ILE A 82 -0.98 -6.49 -7.84
N SER A 83 -1.35 -5.94 -9.00
CA SER A 83 -2.54 -5.08 -9.14
C SER A 83 -3.83 -5.82 -8.79
N ILE A 84 -4.04 -7.03 -9.30
CA ILE A 84 -5.25 -7.82 -9.01
C ILE A 84 -5.35 -8.08 -7.51
N ILE A 85 -4.28 -8.57 -6.88
CA ILE A 85 -4.29 -8.86 -5.44
C ILE A 85 -4.52 -7.58 -4.63
N HIS A 86 -3.86 -6.47 -4.99
CA HIS A 86 -4.02 -5.17 -4.34
C HIS A 86 -5.48 -4.70 -4.37
N PHE A 87 -6.11 -4.70 -5.54
CA PHE A 87 -7.50 -4.25 -5.70
C PHE A 87 -8.50 -5.22 -5.06
N LEU A 88 -8.24 -6.53 -5.06
CA LEU A 88 -9.08 -7.50 -4.36
C LEU A 88 -9.09 -7.24 -2.85
N ILE A 89 -7.93 -6.97 -2.25
CA ILE A 89 -7.83 -6.69 -0.81
C ILE A 89 -8.43 -5.34 -0.48
N ALA A 90 -8.15 -4.30 -1.27
CA ALA A 90 -8.77 -2.99 -1.10
C ALA A 90 -10.30 -3.08 -1.16
N GLY A 91 -10.84 -3.76 -2.18
CA GLY A 91 -12.27 -3.98 -2.34
C GLY A 91 -12.88 -4.78 -1.19
N LEU A 92 -12.20 -5.82 -0.71
CA LEU A 92 -12.64 -6.60 0.44
C LEU A 92 -12.72 -5.75 1.72
N ILE A 93 -11.68 -4.97 2.03
CA ILE A 93 -11.66 -4.14 3.24
C ILE A 93 -12.73 -3.04 3.16
N LEU A 94 -12.88 -2.38 2.01
CA LEU A 94 -13.95 -1.39 1.81
C LEU A 94 -15.33 -2.03 1.96
N PHE A 95 -15.56 -3.20 1.35
CA PHE A 95 -16.81 -3.92 1.49
C PHE A 95 -17.12 -4.28 2.95
N LEU A 96 -16.12 -4.74 3.71
CA LEU A 96 -16.28 -5.06 5.13
C LEU A 96 -16.52 -3.81 5.99
N LYS A 97 -15.94 -2.66 5.64
CA LYS A 97 -16.12 -1.38 6.36
C LYS A 97 -17.55 -0.82 6.25
N TYR A 98 -18.20 -1.04 5.10
CA TYR A 98 -19.53 -0.48 4.79
C TYR A 98 -20.70 -1.44 5.01
N ARG A 99 -20.44 -2.62 5.57
CA ARG A 99 -21.46 -3.61 5.91
C ARG A 99 -21.81 -3.54 7.39
#